data_AF-A0A6G0MRT7-F1
#
_entry.id   AF-A0A6G0MRT7-F1
#
_cell.length_a   1.000
_cell.length_b   1.000
_cell.length_c   1.000
_cell.angle_alpha   90.00
_cell.angle_beta   90.00
_cell.angle_gamma   90.00
#
_symmetry.space_group_name_H-M   'P 1'
#
loop_
_entity.id
_entity.type
_entity.pdbx_description
1 polymer ?
#
loop_
_entity_poly.entity_id
_entity_poly.type
_entity_poly.pdbx_seq_one_letter_code
_entity_poly.pdbx_strand_id
1 'polypeptide(L)'
;MSKSYGDEAVLKMLESAKGSRRSAVKRLESEQMERWLKMTPDEVFKGLNLDTAAEKMFGSSPLNAWGKYAGKFNSANPDKQTSLIGVLTTHYGDDGVVALLAAAKKVPGSEAVATRLQTEQIQRWLSNDKPPHEIFPLLQLDKAGDKLFASPQFNTWIKFVDDFASKNMGTKPRTIETMRYFYEDDVLAKMILTAEKNPSTKKIAQRADDELMKGWINGVYTPGLNNPDEVFQSLKLDKLGDKVLESPLFGYFSRDTRKMPW
;
A
#
# COMPACT_ATOMS: atom_id res chain seq x y z
N MET A 1 27.41 21.95 19.98
CA MET A 1 26.03 22.14 20.46
C MET A 1 25.21 20.85 20.37
N SER A 2 25.11 20.20 19.20
CA SER A 2 24.29 18.98 19.05
C SER A 2 24.66 17.84 20.00
N LYS A 3 25.95 17.66 20.32
CA LYS A 3 26.39 16.66 21.33
C LYS A 3 25.83 16.91 22.73
N SER A 4 25.54 18.17 23.07
CA SER A 4 25.06 18.56 24.41
C SER A 4 23.53 18.68 24.48
N TYR A 5 22.89 19.11 23.39
CA TYR A 5 21.46 19.45 23.39
C TYR A 5 20.59 18.58 22.47
N GLY A 6 21.19 17.82 21.54
CA GLY A 6 20.47 17.15 20.45
C GLY A 6 20.18 18.06 19.25
N ASP A 7 20.01 17.48 18.07
CA ASP A 7 19.84 18.25 16.83
C ASP A 7 18.49 18.97 16.76
N GLU A 8 17.41 18.35 17.25
CA GLU A 8 16.10 18.99 17.35
C GLU A 8 16.12 20.24 18.25
N ALA A 9 16.74 20.16 19.42
CA ALA A 9 16.80 21.30 20.35
C ALA A 9 17.67 22.43 19.79
N VAL A 10 18.80 22.09 19.16
CA VAL A 10 19.64 23.08 18.46
C VAL A 10 18.86 23.78 17.37
N LEU A 11 18.08 23.04 16.57
CA LEU A 11 17.22 23.64 15.53
C LEU A 11 16.23 24.66 16.12
N LYS A 12 15.54 24.31 17.22
CA LYS A 12 14.61 25.22 17.92
C LYS A 12 15.31 26.46 18.50
N MET A 13 16.52 26.30 19.05
CA MET A 13 17.33 27.43 19.54
C MET A 13 17.70 28.39 18.41
N LEU A 14 18.12 27.84 17.25
CA LEU A 14 18.47 28.64 16.08
C LEU A 14 17.26 29.41 15.54
N GLU A 15 16.10 28.77 15.45
CA GLU A 15 14.84 29.40 15.04
C GLU A 15 14.47 30.58 15.94
N SER A 16 14.54 30.39 17.26
CA SER A 16 14.22 31.42 18.25
C SER A 16 15.18 32.62 18.18
N ALA A 17 16.43 32.39 17.78
CA ALA A 17 17.46 33.42 17.71
C ALA A 17 17.54 34.18 16.36
N LYS A 18 16.72 33.81 15.36
CA LYS A 18 16.76 34.40 14.00
C LYS A 18 16.58 35.92 13.97
N GLY A 19 15.76 36.46 14.89
CA GLY A 19 15.50 37.90 14.99
C GLY A 19 16.67 38.69 15.57
N SER A 20 17.32 38.16 16.62
CA SER A 20 18.32 38.90 17.41
C SER A 20 19.78 38.59 17.05
N ARG A 21 20.07 37.41 16.48
CA ARG A 21 21.43 36.90 16.25
C ARG A 21 21.64 36.43 14.80
N ARG A 22 21.04 37.12 13.82
CA ARG A 22 20.94 36.68 12.41
C ARG A 22 22.24 36.13 11.80
N SER A 23 23.35 36.86 11.90
CA SER A 23 24.63 36.43 11.30
C SER A 23 25.20 35.17 11.96
N ALA A 24 25.08 35.06 13.28
CA ALA A 24 25.53 33.88 14.02
C ALA A 24 24.64 32.66 13.70
N VAL A 25 23.32 32.86 13.63
CA VAL A 25 22.37 31.80 13.24
C VAL A 25 22.68 31.29 11.84
N LYS A 26 22.88 32.17 10.86
CA LYS A 26 23.22 31.77 9.49
C LYS A 26 24.49 30.92 9.44
N ARG A 27 25.52 31.29 10.20
CA ARG A 27 26.76 30.50 10.29
C ARG A 27 26.50 29.12 10.90
N LEU A 28 25.79 29.05 12.02
CA LEU A 28 25.49 27.79 12.71
C LEU A 28 24.57 26.87 11.91
N GLU A 29 23.59 27.41 11.16
CA GLU A 29 22.75 26.63 10.24
C GLU A 29 23.59 26.02 9.10
N SER A 30 24.58 26.75 8.57
CA SER A 30 25.53 26.21 7.58
C SER A 30 26.41 25.11 8.17
N GLU A 31 27.02 25.33 9.35
CA GLU A 31 27.85 24.34 10.04
C GLU A 31 27.05 23.06 10.37
N GLN A 32 25.79 23.22 10.81
CA GLN A 32 24.91 22.08 11.08
C GLN A 32 24.61 21.30 9.80
N MET A 33 24.33 21.98 8.68
CA MET A 33 24.10 21.34 7.39
C MET A 33 25.34 20.60 6.87
N GLU A 34 26.53 21.20 6.99
CA GLU A 34 27.80 20.55 6.62
C GLU A 34 28.08 19.31 7.46
N ARG A 35 27.74 19.33 8.75
CA ARG A 35 27.80 18.14 9.60
C ARG A 35 26.80 17.09 9.14
N TRP A 36 25.55 17.45 8.92
CA TRP A 36 24.52 16.51 8.48
C TRP A 36 24.85 15.84 7.15
N LEU A 37 25.47 16.55 6.21
CA LEU A 37 25.91 15.99 4.91
C LEU A 37 26.99 14.90 5.04
N LYS A 38 27.63 14.76 6.21
CA LYS A 38 28.55 13.64 6.52
C LYS A 38 27.85 12.47 7.23
N MET A 39 26.57 12.60 7.54
CA MET A 39 25.73 11.61 8.20
C MET A 39 24.77 10.98 7.18
N THR A 40 24.22 9.82 7.54
CA THR A 40 23.17 9.17 6.78
C THR A 40 21.81 9.85 7.00
N PRO A 41 20.86 9.71 6.07
CA PRO A 41 19.53 10.26 6.24
C PRO A 41 18.77 9.74 7.46
N ASP A 42 19.00 8.49 7.84
CA ASP A 42 18.45 7.84 9.03
C ASP A 42 18.98 8.50 10.32
N GLU A 43 20.28 8.73 10.41
CA GLU A 43 20.90 9.38 11.57
C GLU A 43 20.40 10.82 11.75
N VAL A 44 20.23 11.57 10.66
CA VAL A 44 19.67 12.94 10.73
C VAL A 44 18.18 12.90 11.09
N PHE A 45 17.42 11.92 10.59
CA PHE A 45 16.00 11.74 10.91
C PHE A 45 15.80 11.47 12.41
N LYS A 46 16.58 10.54 12.98
CA LYS A 46 16.62 10.24 14.42
C LYS A 46 17.13 11.41 15.25
N GLY A 47 18.17 12.11 14.81
CA GLY A 47 18.71 13.28 15.54
C GLY A 47 17.68 14.42 15.67
N LEU A 48 16.73 14.48 14.74
CA LEU A 48 15.60 15.41 14.74
C LEU A 48 14.36 14.85 15.47
N ASN A 49 14.46 13.68 16.11
CA ASN A 49 13.40 12.96 16.81
C ASN A 49 12.15 12.67 15.94
N LEU A 50 12.33 12.54 14.62
CA LEU A 50 11.22 12.31 13.69
C LEU A 50 10.73 10.85 13.71
N ASP A 51 11.58 9.92 14.17
CA ASP A 51 11.29 8.50 14.35
C ASP A 51 10.35 8.22 15.53
N THR A 52 10.18 9.17 16.45
CA THR A 52 9.29 9.07 17.61
C THR A 52 8.14 10.08 17.58
N ALA A 53 8.16 11.01 16.64
CA ALA A 53 7.17 12.10 16.54
C ALA A 53 5.81 11.67 15.96
N ALA A 54 5.71 10.47 15.36
CA ALA A 54 4.50 9.94 14.73
C ALA A 54 3.82 10.97 13.80
N GLU A 55 2.49 11.06 13.78
CA GLU A 55 1.76 11.96 12.88
C GLU A 55 1.99 13.46 13.17
N LYS A 56 2.51 13.80 14.36
CA LYS A 56 2.80 15.20 14.72
C LYS A 56 4.01 15.76 13.98
N MET A 57 4.82 14.91 13.36
CA MET A 57 5.95 15.36 12.55
C MET A 57 5.49 16.08 11.28
N PHE A 58 4.30 15.77 10.76
CA PHE A 58 3.79 16.37 9.54
C PHE A 58 3.48 17.85 9.78
N GLY A 59 4.14 18.73 9.02
CA GLY A 59 4.07 20.18 9.21
C GLY A 59 5.05 20.73 10.25
N SER A 60 5.85 19.87 10.89
CA SER A 60 6.85 20.30 11.88
C SER A 60 8.09 20.94 11.22
N SER A 61 8.73 21.88 11.92
CA SER A 61 10.00 22.46 11.45
C SER A 61 11.15 21.43 11.34
N PRO A 62 11.29 20.45 12.26
CA PRO A 62 12.25 19.35 12.10
C PRO A 62 12.07 18.58 10.78
N LEU A 63 10.84 18.25 10.37
CA LEU A 63 10.61 17.56 9.09
C LEU A 63 11.01 18.44 7.88
N ASN A 64 10.76 19.75 7.95
CA ASN A 64 11.18 20.70 6.92
C ASN A 64 12.72 20.81 6.83
N ALA A 65 13.41 20.79 7.98
CA ALA A 65 14.87 20.79 8.03
C ALA A 65 15.45 19.50 7.44
N TRP A 66 14.87 18.34 7.79
CA TRP A 66 15.24 17.06 7.22
C TRP A 66 15.03 17.03 5.69
N GLY A 67 13.91 17.54 5.18
CA GLY A 67 13.65 17.62 3.75
C GLY A 67 14.67 18.48 2.97
N LYS A 68 15.09 19.62 3.54
CA LYS A 68 16.17 20.44 2.96
C LYS A 68 17.51 19.71 2.93
N TYR A 69 17.83 19.01 4.02
CA TYR A 69 19.01 18.15 4.08
C TYR A 69 18.95 17.04 3.02
N ALA A 70 17.84 16.30 2.95
CA ALA A 70 17.66 15.19 2.01
C ALA A 70 17.82 15.65 0.55
N GLY A 71 17.30 16.84 0.20
CA GLY A 71 17.51 17.44 -1.13
C GLY A 71 19.00 17.64 -1.45
N LYS A 72 19.76 18.23 -0.52
CA LYS A 72 21.22 18.43 -0.70
C LYS A 72 21.98 17.10 -0.72
N PHE A 73 21.60 16.16 0.15
CA PHE A 73 22.18 14.84 0.22
C PHE A 73 22.01 14.10 -1.11
N ASN A 74 20.81 14.12 -1.70
CA ASN A 74 20.51 13.48 -2.97
C ASN A 74 21.26 14.12 -4.14
N SER A 75 21.40 15.45 -4.16
CA SER A 75 22.20 16.14 -5.18
C SER A 75 23.69 15.78 -5.10
N ALA A 76 24.23 15.60 -3.89
CA ALA A 76 25.62 15.21 -3.67
C ALA A 76 25.87 13.70 -3.85
N ASN A 77 24.82 12.87 -3.74
CA ASN A 77 24.92 11.41 -3.80
C ASN A 77 23.88 10.81 -4.78
N PRO A 78 24.06 10.97 -6.11
CA PRO A 78 23.09 10.50 -7.12
C PRO A 78 22.77 9.00 -7.04
N ASP A 79 23.75 8.17 -6.65
CA ASP A 79 23.58 6.71 -6.57
C ASP A 79 23.02 6.22 -5.22
N LYS A 80 22.86 7.12 -4.24
CA LYS A 80 22.42 6.79 -2.88
C LYS A 80 21.27 7.67 -2.43
N GLN A 81 20.43 8.09 -3.36
CA GLN A 81 19.31 8.97 -3.05
C GLN A 81 18.39 8.38 -1.99
N THR A 82 17.87 9.26 -1.15
CA THR A 82 16.88 8.96 -0.11
C THR A 82 15.55 9.62 -0.42
N SER A 83 14.49 9.09 0.16
CA SER A 83 13.16 9.69 0.12
C SER A 83 12.54 9.62 1.51
N LEU A 84 11.61 10.53 1.80
CA LEU A 84 10.89 10.51 3.06
C LEU A 84 10.18 9.16 3.25
N ILE A 85 9.47 8.68 2.22
CA ILE A 85 8.79 7.39 2.31
C ILE A 85 9.76 6.23 2.56
N GLY A 86 10.96 6.26 1.98
CA GLY A 86 11.98 5.23 2.19
C GLY A 86 12.44 5.18 3.64
N VAL A 87 12.74 6.33 4.25
CA VAL A 87 13.13 6.42 5.65
C VAL A 87 11.99 6.04 6.58
N LEU A 88 10.76 6.48 6.29
CA LEU A 88 9.58 6.06 7.06
C LEU A 88 9.39 4.54 7.04
N THR A 89 9.53 3.89 5.87
CA THR A 89 9.45 2.43 5.76
C THR A 89 10.55 1.75 6.58
N THR A 90 11.77 2.29 6.61
CA THR A 90 12.87 1.75 7.44
C THR A 90 12.55 1.77 8.93
N HIS A 91 11.90 2.83 9.43
CA HIS A 91 11.61 2.97 10.86
C HIS A 91 10.32 2.31 11.31
N TYR A 92 9.26 2.41 10.50
CA TYR A 92 7.91 2.02 10.89
C TYR A 92 7.44 0.73 10.23
N GLY A 93 8.16 0.21 9.22
CA GLY A 93 7.68 -0.87 8.37
C GLY A 93 6.48 -0.44 7.50
N ASP A 94 6.06 -1.28 6.58
CA ASP A 94 4.96 -0.91 5.67
C ASP A 94 3.63 -0.71 6.38
N ASP A 95 3.27 -1.61 7.30
CA ASP A 95 2.05 -1.49 8.12
C ASP A 95 2.05 -0.21 8.96
N GLY A 96 3.17 0.09 9.60
CA GLY A 96 3.32 1.29 10.41
C GLY A 96 3.24 2.57 9.57
N VAL A 97 3.83 2.57 8.37
CA VAL A 97 3.69 3.71 7.44
C VAL A 97 2.25 3.86 6.95
N VAL A 98 1.54 2.79 6.61
CA VAL A 98 0.13 2.87 6.22
C VAL A 98 -0.70 3.51 7.34
N ALA A 99 -0.52 3.04 8.58
CA ALA A 99 -1.21 3.58 9.75
C ALA A 99 -0.85 5.05 10.01
N LEU A 100 0.44 5.38 9.93
CA LEU A 100 0.97 6.73 10.12
C LEU A 100 0.40 7.71 9.09
N LEU A 101 0.35 7.33 7.81
CA LEU A 101 -0.22 8.18 6.76
C LEU A 101 -1.74 8.32 6.89
N ALA A 102 -2.44 7.27 7.34
CA ALA A 102 -3.87 7.35 7.64
C ALA A 102 -4.16 8.32 8.81
N ALA A 103 -3.32 8.34 9.84
CA ALA A 103 -3.40 9.31 10.92
C ALA A 103 -3.05 10.73 10.45
N ALA A 104 -2.00 10.88 9.64
CA ALA A 104 -1.56 12.16 9.09
C ALA A 104 -2.61 12.84 8.22
N LYS A 105 -3.47 12.10 7.52
CA LYS A 105 -4.59 12.69 6.78
C LYS A 105 -5.61 13.41 7.66
N LYS A 106 -5.67 13.06 8.94
CA LYS A 106 -6.59 13.67 9.92
C LYS A 106 -5.98 14.89 10.61
N VAL A 107 -4.69 15.13 10.45
CA VAL A 107 -4.00 16.29 11.01
C VAL A 107 -4.27 17.51 10.09
N PRO A 108 -4.70 18.66 10.65
CA PRO A 108 -4.96 19.86 9.85
C PRO A 108 -3.74 20.29 9.05
N GLY A 109 -3.91 20.47 7.74
CA GLY A 109 -2.86 20.94 6.83
C GLY A 109 -1.91 19.86 6.30
N SER A 110 -2.04 18.59 6.70
CA SER A 110 -1.16 17.49 6.23
C SER A 110 -1.83 16.48 5.30
N GLU A 111 -3.11 16.62 4.98
CA GLU A 111 -3.82 15.69 4.09
C GLU A 111 -3.15 15.57 2.71
N ALA A 112 -2.75 16.69 2.12
CA ALA A 112 -2.11 16.71 0.80
C ALA A 112 -0.77 15.97 0.80
N VAL A 113 0.08 16.21 1.82
CA VAL A 113 1.38 15.52 1.92
C VAL A 113 1.22 14.04 2.25
N ALA A 114 0.26 13.68 3.11
CA ALA A 114 -0.02 12.28 3.44
C ALA A 114 -0.54 11.51 2.21
N THR A 115 -1.41 12.13 1.42
CA THR A 115 -1.92 11.53 0.17
C THR A 115 -0.81 11.37 -0.86
N ARG A 116 0.08 12.36 -1.01
CA ARG A 116 1.26 12.22 -1.88
C ARG A 116 2.16 11.07 -1.43
N LEU A 117 2.44 10.97 -0.13
CA LEU A 117 3.27 9.90 0.43
C LEU A 117 2.65 8.52 0.28
N GLN A 118 1.32 8.37 0.32
CA GLN A 118 0.66 7.09 0.00
C GLN A 118 0.89 6.69 -1.47
N THR A 119 0.83 7.65 -2.40
CA THR A 119 1.19 7.39 -3.80
C THR A 119 2.66 6.97 -3.93
N GLU A 120 3.56 7.68 -3.25
CA GLU A 120 5.00 7.32 -3.21
C GLU A 120 5.21 5.92 -2.59
N GLN A 121 4.41 5.53 -1.60
CA GLN A 121 4.46 4.21 -0.97
C GLN A 121 4.11 3.09 -1.97
N ILE A 122 3.03 3.27 -2.73
CA ILE A 122 2.60 2.31 -3.76
C ILE A 122 3.67 2.19 -4.85
N GLN A 123 4.23 3.32 -5.31
CA GLN A 123 5.31 3.32 -6.30
C GLN A 123 6.57 2.63 -5.77
N ARG A 124 6.89 2.80 -4.48
CA ARG A 124 7.99 2.11 -3.83
C ARG A 124 7.79 0.61 -3.78
N TRP A 125 6.59 0.14 -3.40
CA TRP A 125 6.27 -1.29 -3.44
C TRP A 125 6.45 -1.87 -4.84
N LEU A 126 6.02 -1.12 -5.88
CA LEU A 126 6.17 -1.53 -7.27
C LEU A 126 7.64 -1.57 -7.71
N SER A 127 8.42 -0.55 -7.34
CA SER A 127 9.86 -0.50 -7.65
C SER A 127 10.65 -1.64 -7.00
N ASN A 128 10.25 -2.04 -5.79
CA ASN A 128 10.88 -3.11 -5.02
C ASN A 128 10.31 -4.51 -5.35
N ASP A 129 9.47 -4.64 -6.38
CA ASP A 129 8.85 -5.92 -6.79
C ASP A 129 8.11 -6.64 -5.66
N LYS A 130 7.49 -5.86 -4.77
CA LYS A 130 6.68 -6.41 -3.69
C LYS A 130 5.44 -7.10 -4.27
N PRO A 131 5.18 -8.38 -3.95
CA PRO A 131 4.16 -9.14 -4.64
C PRO A 131 2.75 -8.66 -4.25
N PRO A 132 1.77 -8.70 -5.18
CA PRO A 132 0.42 -8.17 -4.91
C PRO A 132 -0.29 -8.74 -3.67
N HIS A 133 -0.02 -10.00 -3.30
CA HIS A 133 -0.63 -10.62 -2.12
C HIS A 133 -0.15 -10.02 -0.80
N GLU A 134 1.06 -9.46 -0.74
CA GLU A 134 1.52 -8.72 0.44
C GLU A 134 0.93 -7.31 0.52
N ILE A 135 0.54 -6.73 -0.61
CA ILE A 135 -0.05 -5.38 -0.67
C ILE A 135 -1.54 -5.39 -0.30
N PHE A 136 -2.22 -6.50 -0.59
CA PHE A 136 -3.64 -6.66 -0.33
C PHE A 136 -4.04 -6.39 1.14
N PRO A 137 -3.39 -6.98 2.17
CA PRO A 137 -3.68 -6.68 3.57
C PRO A 137 -3.23 -5.29 4.00
N LEU A 138 -2.16 -4.75 3.41
CA LEU A 138 -1.72 -3.36 3.67
C LEU A 138 -2.78 -2.33 3.27
N LEU A 139 -3.62 -2.68 2.28
CA LEU A 139 -4.76 -1.90 1.85
C LEU A 139 -6.07 -2.28 2.57
N GLN A 140 -5.98 -3.11 3.62
CA GLN A 140 -7.09 -3.63 4.43
C GLN A 140 -8.14 -4.40 3.61
N LEU A 141 -7.72 -4.98 2.48
CA LEU A 141 -8.62 -5.68 1.56
C LEU A 141 -8.92 -7.11 2.01
N ASP A 142 -8.04 -7.71 2.82
CA ASP A 142 -8.23 -9.02 3.46
C ASP A 142 -9.42 -9.03 4.44
N LYS A 143 -9.76 -7.86 5.00
CA LYS A 143 -10.84 -7.67 5.98
C LYS A 143 -12.04 -6.91 5.44
N ALA A 144 -12.05 -6.58 4.14
CA ALA A 144 -13.11 -5.78 3.54
C ALA A 144 -14.44 -6.53 3.43
N GLY A 145 -14.41 -7.87 3.36
CA GLY A 145 -15.61 -8.69 3.23
C GLY A 145 -16.48 -8.24 2.06
N ASP A 146 -17.79 -8.16 2.29
CA ASP A 146 -18.78 -7.79 1.26
C ASP A 146 -18.56 -6.38 0.68
N LYS A 147 -17.74 -5.54 1.34
CA LYS A 147 -17.40 -4.19 0.89
C LYS A 147 -16.17 -4.16 -0.03
N LEU A 148 -15.53 -5.30 -0.30
CA LEU A 148 -14.30 -5.40 -1.10
C LEU A 148 -14.41 -4.64 -2.43
N PHE A 149 -15.41 -4.97 -3.25
CA PHE A 149 -15.59 -4.36 -4.58
C PHE A 149 -16.07 -2.90 -4.53
N ALA A 150 -16.61 -2.45 -3.40
CA ALA A 150 -16.97 -1.05 -3.18
C ALA A 150 -15.80 -0.22 -2.63
N SER A 151 -14.71 -0.86 -2.20
CA SER A 151 -13.56 -0.19 -1.62
C SER A 151 -12.76 0.55 -2.70
N PRO A 152 -12.49 1.86 -2.55
CA PRO A 152 -11.56 2.57 -3.42
C PRO A 152 -10.16 1.94 -3.41
N GLN A 153 -9.76 1.32 -2.29
CA GLN A 153 -8.47 0.67 -2.18
C GLN A 153 -8.37 -0.60 -3.03
N PHE A 154 -9.49 -1.23 -3.36
CA PHE A 154 -9.49 -2.35 -4.29
C PHE A 154 -9.12 -1.89 -5.69
N ASN A 155 -9.60 -0.72 -6.13
CA ASN A 155 -9.20 -0.13 -7.41
C ASN A 155 -7.71 0.24 -7.43
N THR A 156 -7.20 0.78 -6.32
CA THR A 156 -5.76 1.04 -6.14
C THR A 156 -4.94 -0.24 -6.29
N TRP A 157 -5.36 -1.32 -5.62
CA TRP A 157 -4.68 -2.61 -5.68
C TRP A 157 -4.74 -3.25 -7.07
N ILE A 158 -5.89 -3.19 -7.75
CA ILE A 158 -6.04 -3.67 -9.12
C ILE A 158 -5.09 -2.95 -10.07
N LYS A 159 -5.00 -1.62 -9.96
CA LYS A 159 -4.03 -0.84 -10.73
C LYS A 159 -2.59 -1.26 -10.42
N PHE A 160 -2.27 -1.48 -9.15
CA PHE A 160 -0.95 -1.97 -8.75
C PHE A 160 -0.62 -3.32 -9.38
N VAL A 161 -1.58 -4.26 -9.42
CA VAL A 161 -1.40 -5.57 -10.08
C VAL A 161 -1.12 -5.40 -11.57
N ASP A 162 -1.86 -4.52 -12.24
CA ASP A 162 -1.67 -4.24 -13.68
C ASP A 162 -0.29 -3.63 -13.97
N ASP A 163 0.14 -2.66 -13.15
CA ASP A 163 1.45 -2.03 -13.26
C ASP A 163 2.59 -3.04 -12.96
N PHE A 164 2.39 -3.91 -11.95
CA PHE A 164 3.33 -4.98 -11.59
C PHE A 164 3.49 -6.01 -12.71
N ALA A 165 2.39 -6.47 -13.30
CA ALA A 165 2.42 -7.42 -14.42
C ALA A 165 3.11 -6.82 -15.66
N SER A 166 2.85 -5.54 -15.93
CA SER A 166 3.46 -4.80 -17.04
C SER A 166 4.98 -4.64 -16.86
N LYS A 167 5.44 -4.34 -15.63
CA LYS A 167 6.86 -4.23 -15.29
C LYS A 167 7.60 -5.56 -15.45
N ASN A 168 6.98 -6.66 -15.01
CA ASN A 168 7.63 -7.96 -14.90
C ASN A 168 7.36 -8.89 -16.10
N MET A 169 7.41 -8.32 -17.33
CA MET A 169 7.40 -8.98 -18.65
C MET A 169 6.77 -10.39 -18.69
N GLY A 170 5.44 -10.46 -18.57
CA GLY A 170 4.68 -11.69 -18.84
C GLY A 170 4.30 -12.52 -17.61
N THR A 171 4.51 -12.02 -16.39
CA THR A 171 3.81 -12.58 -15.23
C THR A 171 2.30 -12.34 -15.37
N LYS A 172 1.51 -13.42 -15.40
CA LYS A 172 0.04 -13.31 -15.42
C LYS A 172 -0.41 -12.56 -14.16
N PRO A 173 -1.43 -11.69 -14.25
CA PRO A 173 -1.97 -11.00 -13.08
C PRO A 173 -2.33 -12.00 -11.97
N ARG A 174 -1.68 -11.88 -10.81
CA ARG A 174 -1.97 -12.72 -9.63
C ARG A 174 -3.19 -12.23 -8.85
N THR A 175 -4.12 -11.60 -9.56
CA THR A 175 -5.33 -10.98 -9.01
C THR A 175 -6.15 -12.05 -8.30
N ILE A 176 -6.48 -13.12 -9.02
CA ILE A 176 -7.32 -14.17 -8.47
C ILE A 176 -6.60 -14.98 -7.39
N GLU A 177 -5.32 -15.30 -7.59
CA GLU A 177 -4.49 -16.00 -6.59
C GLU A 177 -4.47 -15.26 -5.26
N THR A 178 -4.29 -13.93 -5.32
CA THR A 178 -4.31 -13.09 -4.13
C THR A 178 -5.69 -13.10 -3.47
N MET A 179 -6.76 -12.90 -4.24
CA MET A 179 -8.11 -12.88 -3.67
C MET A 179 -8.46 -14.22 -3.00
N ARG A 180 -8.09 -15.35 -3.63
CA ARG A 180 -8.32 -16.70 -3.11
C ARG A 180 -7.46 -17.06 -1.91
N TYR A 181 -6.29 -16.42 -1.77
CA TYR A 181 -5.48 -16.53 -0.56
C TYR A 181 -6.19 -15.98 0.69
N PHE A 182 -7.05 -14.96 0.51
CA PHE A 182 -7.76 -14.30 1.62
C PHE A 182 -9.25 -14.65 1.73
N TYR A 183 -9.86 -15.15 0.65
CA TYR A 183 -11.28 -15.44 0.58
C TYR A 183 -11.54 -16.79 -0.10
N GLU A 184 -12.35 -17.63 0.53
CA GLU A 184 -12.84 -18.88 -0.06
C GLU A 184 -13.65 -18.62 -1.34
N ASP A 185 -13.63 -19.57 -2.28
CA ASP A 185 -14.30 -19.43 -3.59
C ASP A 185 -15.82 -19.17 -3.45
N ASP A 186 -16.51 -19.87 -2.53
CA ASP A 186 -17.94 -19.65 -2.29
C ASP A 186 -18.25 -18.24 -1.73
N VAL A 187 -17.32 -17.69 -0.95
CA VAL A 187 -17.40 -16.34 -0.39
C VAL A 187 -17.15 -15.31 -1.50
N LEU A 188 -16.10 -15.49 -2.30
CA LEU A 188 -15.81 -14.62 -3.45
C LEU A 188 -16.96 -14.60 -4.45
N ALA A 189 -17.51 -15.76 -4.80
CA ALA A 189 -18.63 -15.85 -5.73
C ALA A 189 -19.89 -15.12 -5.21
N LYS A 190 -20.20 -15.22 -3.90
CA LYS A 190 -21.28 -14.43 -3.27
C LYS A 190 -21.02 -12.93 -3.34
N MET A 191 -19.79 -12.49 -3.08
CA MET A 191 -19.41 -11.09 -3.17
C MET A 191 -19.52 -10.56 -4.61
N ILE A 192 -19.08 -11.34 -5.60
CA ILE A 192 -19.19 -11.02 -7.03
C ILE A 192 -20.67 -10.87 -7.42
N LEU A 193 -21.51 -11.86 -7.12
CA LEU A 193 -22.95 -11.82 -7.40
C LEU A 193 -23.64 -10.59 -6.78
N THR A 194 -23.22 -10.20 -5.58
CA THR A 194 -23.75 -9.01 -4.91
C THR A 194 -23.28 -7.74 -5.60
N ALA A 195 -22.00 -7.66 -5.94
CA ALA A 195 -21.40 -6.51 -6.60
C ALA A 195 -21.87 -6.33 -8.05
N GLU A 196 -22.25 -7.40 -8.76
CA GLU A 196 -22.84 -7.35 -10.10
C GLU A 196 -24.24 -6.71 -10.12
N LYS A 197 -24.99 -6.81 -9.02
CA LYS A 197 -26.34 -6.21 -8.89
C LYS A 197 -26.27 -4.70 -8.71
N ASN A 198 -25.17 -4.17 -8.19
CA ASN A 198 -24.98 -2.74 -8.00
C ASN A 198 -24.27 -2.13 -9.23
N PRO A 199 -24.91 -1.19 -9.95
CA PRO A 199 -24.31 -0.55 -11.13
C PRO A 199 -22.91 0.05 -10.90
N SER A 200 -22.63 0.57 -9.69
CA SER A 200 -21.33 1.19 -9.39
C SER A 200 -20.19 0.18 -9.25
N THR A 201 -20.48 -1.06 -8.88
CA THR A 201 -19.49 -2.13 -8.68
C THR A 201 -19.53 -3.20 -9.76
N LYS A 202 -20.52 -3.16 -10.66
CA LYS A 202 -20.74 -4.18 -11.68
C LYS A 202 -19.51 -4.44 -12.56
N LYS A 203 -18.86 -3.39 -13.08
CA LYS A 203 -17.69 -3.54 -13.97
C LYS A 203 -16.51 -4.22 -13.27
N ILE A 204 -16.25 -3.86 -12.02
CA ILE A 204 -15.14 -4.43 -11.26
C ILE A 204 -15.45 -5.87 -10.81
N ALA A 205 -16.71 -6.15 -10.49
CA ALA A 205 -17.19 -7.49 -10.20
C ALA A 205 -17.04 -8.42 -11.42
N GLN A 206 -17.42 -7.96 -12.61
CA GLN A 206 -17.24 -8.71 -13.86
C GLN A 206 -15.77 -9.02 -14.15
N ARG A 207 -14.87 -8.05 -13.90
CA ARG A 207 -13.43 -8.31 -14.03
C ARG A 207 -12.98 -9.41 -13.05
N ALA A 208 -13.43 -9.37 -11.80
CA ALA A 208 -13.08 -10.39 -10.80
C ALA A 208 -13.68 -11.76 -11.17
N ASP A 209 -14.89 -11.78 -11.73
CA ASP A 209 -15.57 -12.97 -12.26
C ASP A 209 -14.75 -13.63 -13.38
N ASP A 210 -14.33 -12.84 -14.36
CA ASP A 210 -13.49 -13.31 -15.47
C ASP A 210 -12.15 -13.89 -14.97
N GLU A 211 -11.55 -13.27 -13.96
CA GLU A 211 -10.30 -13.75 -13.36
C GLU A 211 -10.50 -15.03 -12.52
N LEU A 212 -11.61 -15.16 -11.79
CA LEU A 212 -11.98 -16.39 -11.09
C LEU A 212 -12.18 -17.56 -12.07
N MET A 213 -12.93 -17.31 -13.15
CA MET A 213 -13.12 -18.28 -14.22
C MET A 213 -11.80 -18.69 -14.88
N LYS A 214 -10.92 -17.73 -15.22
CA LYS A 214 -9.59 -18.04 -15.75
C LYS A 214 -8.76 -18.86 -14.75
N GLY A 215 -8.89 -18.58 -13.45
CA GLY A 215 -8.22 -19.34 -12.38
C GLY A 215 -8.62 -20.81 -12.40
N TRP A 216 -9.92 -21.08 -12.49
CA TRP A 216 -10.47 -22.43 -12.62
C TRP A 216 -10.02 -23.14 -13.91
N ILE A 217 -10.15 -22.48 -15.08
CA ILE A 217 -9.77 -23.08 -16.38
C ILE A 217 -8.28 -23.45 -16.43
N ASN A 218 -7.41 -22.54 -15.99
CA ASN A 218 -5.99 -22.71 -16.24
C ASN A 218 -5.39 -23.83 -15.40
N GLY A 219 -5.93 -24.18 -14.22
CA GLY A 219 -5.45 -25.26 -13.34
C GLY A 219 -4.00 -25.12 -12.83
N VAL A 220 -3.18 -24.23 -13.42
CA VAL A 220 -1.74 -24.04 -13.18
C VAL A 220 -1.46 -23.49 -11.77
N TYR A 221 -2.42 -22.80 -11.16
CA TYR A 221 -2.24 -22.13 -9.87
C TYR A 221 -3.05 -22.76 -8.73
N THR A 222 -3.93 -23.71 -9.05
CA THR A 222 -4.61 -24.58 -8.08
C THR A 222 -4.79 -25.96 -8.69
N PRO A 223 -3.88 -26.91 -8.37
CA PRO A 223 -4.06 -28.31 -8.74
C PRO A 223 -5.42 -28.79 -8.21
N GLY A 224 -6.25 -29.34 -9.09
CA GLY A 224 -7.57 -29.84 -8.72
C GLY A 224 -8.67 -28.77 -8.62
N LEU A 225 -8.73 -27.82 -9.57
CA LEU A 225 -9.93 -27.01 -9.85
C LEU A 225 -10.24 -26.86 -11.34
N ASN A 226 -9.77 -27.81 -12.15
CA ASN A 226 -9.89 -27.76 -13.61
C ASN A 226 -11.04 -28.61 -14.14
N ASN A 227 -11.93 -29.08 -13.25
CA ASN A 227 -13.15 -29.78 -13.62
C ASN A 227 -14.38 -29.26 -12.85
N PRO A 228 -15.60 -29.52 -13.37
CA PRO A 228 -16.83 -29.05 -12.74
C PRO A 228 -17.05 -29.55 -11.30
N ASP A 229 -16.63 -30.77 -10.96
CA ASP A 229 -16.89 -31.34 -9.63
C ASP A 229 -16.09 -30.61 -8.53
N GLU A 230 -14.86 -30.24 -8.83
CA GLU A 230 -14.01 -29.47 -7.93
C GLU A 230 -14.52 -28.04 -7.76
N VAL A 231 -14.98 -27.40 -8.84
CA VAL A 231 -15.60 -26.07 -8.76
C VAL A 231 -16.91 -26.15 -7.96
N PHE A 232 -17.68 -27.23 -8.10
CA PHE A 232 -18.89 -27.45 -7.32
C PHE A 232 -18.59 -27.56 -5.82
N GLN A 233 -17.52 -28.27 -5.45
CA GLN A 233 -17.06 -28.39 -4.07
C GLN A 233 -16.46 -27.09 -3.52
N SER A 234 -15.70 -26.33 -4.32
CA SER A 234 -15.12 -25.06 -3.87
C SER A 234 -16.18 -24.00 -3.59
N LEU A 235 -17.29 -24.06 -4.33
CA LEU A 235 -18.50 -23.27 -4.07
C LEU A 235 -19.36 -23.82 -2.93
N LYS A 236 -18.93 -24.91 -2.27
CA LYS A 236 -19.62 -25.60 -1.16
C LYS A 236 -21.05 -26.06 -1.53
N LEU A 237 -21.31 -26.31 -2.82
CA LEU A 237 -22.61 -26.74 -3.31
C LEU A 237 -22.93 -28.19 -2.88
N ASP A 238 -21.90 -29.02 -2.75
CA ASP A 238 -21.95 -30.40 -2.22
C ASP A 238 -22.51 -30.47 -0.79
N LYS A 239 -22.40 -29.37 -0.03
CA LYS A 239 -22.85 -29.29 1.37
C LYS A 239 -24.29 -28.81 1.52
N LEU A 240 -24.96 -28.43 0.43
CA LEU A 240 -26.31 -27.84 0.49
C LEU A 240 -27.45 -28.87 0.46
N GLY A 241 -27.16 -30.13 0.11
CA GLY A 241 -28.15 -31.19 -0.02
C GLY A 241 -29.30 -30.78 -0.95
N ASP A 242 -30.54 -31.04 -0.53
CA ASP A 242 -31.74 -30.78 -1.33
C ASP A 242 -31.96 -29.29 -1.69
N LYS A 243 -31.30 -28.36 -0.98
CA LYS A 243 -31.39 -26.91 -1.24
C LYS A 243 -30.42 -26.42 -2.31
N VAL A 244 -29.61 -27.30 -2.88
CA VAL A 244 -28.56 -26.90 -3.83
C VAL A 244 -29.12 -26.12 -5.03
N LEU A 245 -30.27 -26.55 -5.58
CA LEU A 245 -30.90 -25.93 -6.74
C LEU A 245 -31.50 -24.54 -6.44
N GLU A 246 -31.78 -24.24 -5.17
CA GLU A 246 -32.27 -22.94 -4.71
C GLU A 246 -31.13 -21.92 -4.51
N SER A 247 -29.88 -22.40 -4.45
CA SER A 247 -28.72 -21.57 -4.18
C SER A 247 -28.40 -20.65 -5.36
N PRO A 248 -28.18 -19.34 -5.13
CA PRO A 248 -27.69 -18.46 -6.19
C PRO A 248 -26.31 -18.89 -6.70
N LEU A 249 -25.52 -19.59 -5.88
CA LEU A 249 -24.23 -20.15 -6.29
C LEU A 249 -24.38 -21.32 -7.27
N PHE A 250 -25.51 -22.05 -7.24
CA PHE A 250 -25.77 -23.09 -8.25
C PHE A 250 -26.07 -22.46 -9.62
N GLY A 251 -26.80 -21.34 -9.63
CA GLY A 251 -27.01 -20.53 -10.84
C GLY A 251 -25.70 -19.98 -11.39
N TYR A 252 -24.83 -19.47 -10.51
CA TYR A 252 -23.47 -19.01 -10.85
C TYR A 252 -22.61 -20.14 -11.45
N PHE A 253 -22.51 -21.27 -10.74
CA PHE A 253 -21.84 -22.48 -11.22
C PHE A 253 -22.32 -22.88 -12.62
N SER A 254 -23.64 -23.03 -12.79
CA SER A 254 -24.25 -23.46 -14.05
C SER A 254 -24.02 -22.48 -15.20
N ARG A 255 -23.89 -21.17 -14.90
CA ARG A 255 -23.61 -20.13 -15.91
C ARG A 255 -22.18 -20.25 -16.42
N ASP A 256 -21.23 -20.46 -15.52
CA ASP A 256 -19.80 -20.35 -15.85
C ASP A 256 -19.21 -21.67 -16.30
N THR A 257 -19.64 -22.81 -15.77
CA THR A 257 -19.19 -24.12 -16.27
C THR A 257 -19.60 -24.41 -17.71
N ARG A 258 -20.69 -23.78 -18.20
CA ARG A 258 -21.09 -23.80 -19.62
C ARG A 258 -20.12 -23.07 -20.55
N LYS A 259 -19.31 -22.15 -20.03
CA LYS A 259 -18.37 -21.34 -20.82
C LYS A 259 -16.96 -21.94 -20.84
N MET A 260 -16.70 -22.95 -20.01
CA MET A 260 -15.37 -23.47 -19.79
C MET A 260 -15.10 -24.69 -20.69
N PRO A 261 -13.91 -24.76 -21.31
CA PRO A 261 -13.62 -25.71 -22.38
C PRO A 261 -13.09 -27.07 -21.88
N TRP A 262 -13.52 -27.53 -20.70
CA TRP A 262 -13.04 -28.80 -20.11
C TRP A 262 -13.10 -29.95 -21.11
#